data_AF-A0A371AW37-F1
#
_entry.id   AF-A0A371AW37-F1
#
_cell.length_a   1.000
_cell.length_b   1.000
_cell.length_c   1.000
_cell.angle_alpha   90.00
_cell.angle_beta   90.00
_cell.angle_gamma   90.00
#
_symmetry.space_group_name_H-M   'P 1'
#
loop_
_entity.id
_entity.type
_entity.pdbx_description
1 polymer ?
#
loop_
_entity_poly.entity_id
_entity_poly.type
_entity_poly.pdbx_seq_one_letter_code
_entity_poly.pdbx_strand_id
1 'polypeptide(L)'
;MLIMDKKRMLTCFLVIVILFLPIFSHGFIIKHLNHHCTGEKCPICAAIKRAEALINEIGSAIPTVLLLIVFFCFSAVCLPIKNQIFLLRTPVKLKVRMDD
;
A
#
# COMPACT_ATOMS: atom_id res chain seq x y z
N MET A 1 27.65 -19.20 1.67
CA MET A 1 26.63 -19.32 2.74
C MET A 1 26.24 -17.89 3.12
N LEU A 2 25.24 -17.31 2.43
CA LEU A 2 24.91 -15.89 2.58
C LEU A 2 24.18 -15.68 3.91
N ILE A 3 24.83 -15.00 4.85
CA ILE A 3 24.19 -14.47 6.05
C ILE A 3 23.28 -13.33 5.58
N MET A 4 22.02 -13.66 5.28
CA MET A 4 21.01 -12.67 4.95
C MET A 4 20.42 -12.14 6.25
N ASP A 5 20.51 -10.83 6.46
CA ASP A 5 19.76 -10.11 7.49
C ASP A 5 18.31 -10.59 7.55
N LYS A 6 17.74 -10.72 8.75
CA LYS A 6 16.37 -11.20 8.97
C LYS A 6 15.33 -10.46 8.10
N LYS A 7 15.58 -9.18 7.82
CA LYS A 7 14.78 -8.34 6.90
C LYS A 7 14.94 -8.77 5.43
N ARG A 8 16.17 -9.06 4.97
CA ARG A 8 16.45 -9.55 3.61
C ARG A 8 15.90 -10.95 3.37
N MET A 9 15.93 -11.82 4.39
CA MET A 9 15.26 -13.14 4.35
C MET A 9 13.76 -13.00 4.12
N LEU A 10 13.09 -12.11 4.86
CA LEU A 10 11.66 -11.83 4.70
C LEU A 10 11.35 -11.25 3.32
N THR A 11 12.18 -10.32 2.82
CA THR A 11 12.02 -9.77 1.47
C THR A 11 12.18 -10.84 0.39
N CYS A 12 13.21 -11.67 0.47
CA CYS A 12 13.39 -12.77 -0.49
C CYS A 12 12.24 -13.77 -0.43
N PHE A 13 11.75 -14.11 0.77
CA PHE A 13 10.58 -14.97 0.94
C PHE A 13 9.33 -14.35 0.31
N LEU A 14 9.06 -13.06 0.55
CA LEU A 14 7.93 -12.36 -0.07
C LEU A 14 8.04 -12.32 -1.59
N VAL A 15 9.22 -12.05 -2.15
CA VAL A 15 9.43 -12.05 -3.60
C VAL A 15 9.17 -13.43 -4.19
N ILE A 16 9.67 -14.49 -3.55
CA ILE A 16 9.40 -15.87 -3.94
C ILE A 16 7.89 -16.13 -3.91
N VAL A 17 7.21 -15.83 -2.81
CA VAL A 17 5.76 -16.05 -2.70
C VAL A 17 4.98 -15.28 -3.77
N ILE A 18 5.32 -14.01 -4.02
CA ILE A 18 4.68 -13.17 -5.04
C ILE A 18 4.89 -13.72 -6.46
N LEU A 19 6.05 -14.33 -6.74
CA LEU A 19 6.33 -14.92 -8.06
C LEU A 19 5.72 -16.31 -8.22
N PHE A 20 5.74 -17.15 -7.18
CA PHE A 20 5.24 -18.52 -7.26
C PHE A 20 3.71 -18.61 -7.20
N LEU A 21 3.05 -17.79 -6.38
CA LEU A 21 1.58 -17.75 -6.29
C LEU A 21 0.87 -17.61 -7.65
N PRO A 22 1.22 -16.66 -8.53
CA PRO A 22 0.58 -16.53 -9.83
C PRO A 22 0.91 -17.72 -10.73
N ILE A 23 2.14 -18.27 -10.70
CA ILE A 23 2.52 -19.42 -11.53
C ILE A 23 1.69 -20.66 -11.15
N PHE A 24 1.51 -20.92 -9.85
CA PHE A 24 0.64 -21.99 -9.36
C PHE A 24 -0.83 -21.73 -9.71
N SER A 25 -1.30 -20.49 -9.58
CA SER A 25 -2.66 -20.11 -9.98
C SER A 25 -2.90 -20.34 -11.47
N HIS A 26 -1.99 -19.92 -12.35
CA HIS A 26 -2.11 -20.09 -13.80
C HIS A 26 -1.99 -21.56 -14.21
N GLY A 27 -1.06 -22.32 -13.62
CA GLY A 27 -0.93 -23.75 -13.87
C GLY A 27 -2.17 -24.55 -13.44
N PHE A 28 -2.78 -24.14 -12.34
CA PHE A 28 -4.03 -24.72 -11.84
C PHE A 28 -5.23 -24.38 -12.75
N ILE A 29 -5.31 -23.14 -13.26
CA ILE A 29 -6.32 -22.72 -14.24
C ILE A 29 -6.16 -23.47 -15.58
N ILE A 30 -4.94 -23.67 -16.07
CA ILE A 30 -4.67 -24.42 -17.33
C ILE A 30 -5.01 -25.91 -17.19
N LYS A 31 -4.71 -26.52 -16.04
CA LYS A 31 -5.15 -27.90 -15.75
C LYS A 31 -6.67 -28.02 -15.56
N HIS A 32 -7.34 -26.97 -15.07
CA HIS A 32 -8.80 -26.94 -14.91
C HIS A 32 -9.59 -26.37 -16.10
N LEU A 33 -8.92 -25.86 -17.15
CA LEU A 33 -9.56 -25.37 -18.38
C LEU A 33 -10.24 -26.51 -19.19
N ASN A 34 -9.90 -27.76 -18.94
CA ASN A 34 -10.58 -28.95 -19.49
C ASN A 34 -11.61 -29.59 -18.53
N HIS A 35 -12.05 -28.88 -17.49
CA HIS A 35 -13.16 -29.38 -16.68
C HIS A 35 -14.49 -28.99 -17.31
N HIS A 36 -15.24 -29.99 -17.78
CA HIS A 36 -16.68 -29.90 -17.96
C HIS A 36 -17.30 -29.58 -16.59
N CYS A 37 -17.58 -28.30 -16.33
CA CYS A 37 -18.19 -27.86 -15.09
C CYS A 37 -19.65 -28.33 -15.09
N THR A 38 -19.92 -29.47 -14.48
CA THR A 38 -21.28 -29.93 -14.18
C THR A 38 -21.79 -29.06 -13.04
N GLY A 39 -22.53 -28.01 -13.39
CA GLY A 39 -23.01 -27.00 -12.47
C GLY A 39 -23.65 -27.59 -11.22
N GLU A 40 -22.94 -27.52 -10.11
CA GLU A 40 -23.34 -26.97 -8.81
C GLU A 40 -22.25 -27.33 -7.78
N LYS A 41 -21.70 -26.32 -7.10
CA LYS A 41 -20.78 -26.47 -5.95
C LYS A 41 -19.37 -27.02 -6.24
N CYS A 42 -18.68 -26.51 -7.26
CA CYS A 42 -17.24 -26.72 -7.34
C CYS A 42 -16.51 -25.87 -6.26
N PRO A 43 -15.79 -26.47 -5.29
CA PRO A 43 -15.13 -25.75 -4.19
C PRO A 43 -14.02 -24.82 -4.70
N ILE A 44 -13.46 -25.13 -5.87
CA ILE A 44 -12.42 -24.37 -6.54
C ILE A 44 -12.95 -23.04 -7.08
N CYS A 45 -14.11 -23.07 -7.75
CA CYS A 45 -14.74 -21.86 -8.26
C CYS A 45 -15.17 -20.93 -7.11
N ALA A 46 -15.56 -21.48 -5.95
CA ALA A 46 -15.86 -20.69 -4.76
C ALA A 46 -14.59 -20.05 -4.17
N ALA A 47 -13.47 -20.77 -4.14
CA ALA A 47 -12.19 -20.21 -3.69
C ALA A 47 -11.70 -19.08 -4.61
N ILE A 48 -11.84 -19.24 -5.93
CA ILE A 48 -11.49 -18.20 -6.92
C ILE A 48 -12.37 -16.95 -6.73
N LYS A 49 -13.70 -17.11 -6.61
CA LYS A 49 -14.60 -15.97 -6.35
C LYS A 49 -14.27 -15.24 -5.05
N ARG A 50 -13.87 -15.97 -4.00
CA ARG A 50 -13.42 -15.35 -2.74
C ARG A 50 -12.11 -14.58 -2.92
N ALA A 51 -11.16 -15.12 -3.66
CA ALA A 51 -9.91 -14.43 -3.95
C ALA A 51 -10.15 -13.14 -4.77
N GLU A 52 -11.05 -13.19 -5.74
CA GLU A 52 -11.45 -12.03 -6.55
C GLU A 52 -12.11 -10.94 -5.69
N ALA A 53 -13.02 -11.32 -4.79
CA ALA A 53 -13.64 -10.39 -3.86
C ALA A 53 -12.61 -9.71 -2.95
N LEU A 54 -11.64 -10.46 -2.41
CA LEU A 54 -10.56 -9.90 -1.60
C LEU A 54 -9.67 -8.94 -2.39
N ILE A 55 -9.33 -9.28 -3.63
CA ILE A 55 -8.53 -8.40 -4.50
C ILE A 55 -9.30 -7.10 -4.80
N ASN A 56 -10.61 -7.17 -5.00
CA ASN A 56 -11.43 -5.99 -5.25
C ASN A 56 -11.56 -5.10 -4.00
N GLU A 57 -11.78 -5.70 -2.83
CA GLU A 57 -11.81 -4.97 -1.56
C GLU A 57 -10.47 -4.29 -1.27
N ILE A 58 -9.35 -5.01 -1.38
CA ILE A 58 -8.01 -4.45 -1.19
C ILE A 58 -7.71 -3.38 -2.26
N GLY A 59 -8.07 -3.65 -3.51
CA GLY A 59 -7.91 -2.72 -4.63
C GLY A 59 -8.64 -1.39 -4.40
N SER A 60 -9.84 -1.43 -3.81
CA SER A 60 -10.61 -0.24 -3.46
C SER A 60 -10.04 0.51 -2.24
N ALA A 61 -9.37 -0.19 -1.32
CA ALA A 61 -8.79 0.40 -0.12
C ALA A 61 -7.45 1.11 -0.39
N ILE A 62 -6.63 0.60 -1.30
CA ILE A 62 -5.31 1.18 -1.66
C ILE A 62 -5.36 2.68 -1.98
N PRO A 63 -6.24 3.19 -2.86
CA PRO A 63 -6.26 4.62 -3.19
C PRO A 63 -6.63 5.50 -1.99
N THR A 64 -7.51 5.02 -1.11
CA THR A 64 -7.91 5.76 0.11
C THR A 64 -6.76 5.90 1.09
N VAL A 65 -5.98 4.83 1.29
CA VAL A 65 -4.80 4.84 2.17
C VAL A 65 -3.72 5.76 1.62
N LEU A 66 -3.50 5.75 0.31
CA LEU A 66 -2.52 6.63 -0.33
C LEU A 66 -2.88 8.11 -0.18
N LEU A 67 -4.16 8.47 -0.35
CA LEU A 67 -4.62 9.85 -0.16
C LEU A 67 -4.43 10.33 1.29
N LEU A 68 -4.71 9.48 2.28
CA LEU A 68 -4.49 9.80 3.69
C LEU A 68 -3.00 10.05 3.97
N ILE A 69 -2.10 9.21 3.45
CA ILE A 69 -0.65 9.39 3.61
C ILE A 69 -0.20 10.73 3.00
N VAL A 70 -0.65 11.04 1.78
CA VAL A 70 -0.31 12.30 1.10
C VAL A 70 -0.80 13.51 1.90
N PHE A 71 -2.02 13.46 2.44
CA PHE A 71 -2.59 14.52 3.26
C PHE A 71 -1.81 14.74 4.56
N PHE A 72 -1.44 13.66 5.26
CA PHE A 72 -0.61 13.73 6.47
C PHE A 72 0.78 14.29 6.16
N CYS A 73 1.43 13.85 5.09
CA CYS A 73 2.71 14.41 4.65
C CYS A 73 2.62 15.90 4.32
N PHE A 74 1.57 16.31 3.59
CA PHE A 74 1.36 17.72 3.23
C PHE A 74 1.17 18.60 4.46
N SER A 75 0.31 18.18 5.40
CA SER A 75 0.07 18.92 6.65
C SER A 75 1.34 19.02 7.52
N ALA A 76 2.09 17.93 7.65
CA ALA A 76 3.35 17.90 8.39
C ALA A 76 4.41 18.86 7.82
N VAL A 77 4.41 19.10 6.51
CA VAL A 77 5.31 20.06 5.84
C VAL A 77 4.78 21.48 5.90
N CYS A 78 3.48 21.71 5.71
CA CYS A 78 2.90 23.05 5.68
C CYS A 78 2.80 23.73 7.06
N LEU A 79 2.52 22.96 8.13
CA LEU A 79 2.42 23.47 9.50
C LEU A 79 3.71 24.15 10.01
N PRO A 80 4.91 23.54 9.90
CA PRO A 80 6.14 24.18 10.31
C PRO A 80 6.48 25.39 9.44
N ILE A 81 6.18 25.37 8.13
CA ILE A 81 6.42 26.52 7.25
C ILE A 81 5.60 27.73 7.71
N LYS A 82 4.30 27.56 7.99
CA LYS A 82 3.45 28.64 8.50
C LYS A 82 3.94 29.16 9.86
N ASN A 83 4.32 28.25 10.76
CA ASN A 83 4.81 28.62 12.09
C ASN A 83 6.15 29.38 12.01
N GLN A 84 7.07 28.95 11.14
CA GLN A 84 8.35 29.62 10.91
C GLN A 84 8.15 31.01 10.30
N ILE A 85 7.27 31.16 9.30
CA ILE A 85 6.95 32.45 8.70
C ILE A 85 6.30 33.39 9.72
N PHE A 86 5.39 32.88 10.55
CA PHE A 86 4.74 33.65 11.61
C PHE A 86 5.76 34.13 12.66
N LEU A 87 6.64 33.24 13.13
CA LEU A 87 7.71 33.58 14.08
C LEU A 87 8.72 34.58 13.49
N LEU A 88 9.05 34.45 12.19
CA LEU A 88 9.90 35.42 11.46
C LEU A 88 9.23 36.79 11.29
N ARG A 89 7.90 36.83 11.12
CA ARG A 89 7.13 38.09 11.00
C ARG A 89 6.79 38.75 12.33
N THR A 90 7.07 38.10 13.47
CA THR A 90 6.83 38.77 14.76
C THR A 90 7.68 40.06 14.81
N PRO A 91 7.11 41.20 15.23
CA PRO A 91 7.82 42.48 15.31
C PRO A 91 9.06 42.40 16.21
N VAL A 92 9.09 41.43 17.12
CA VAL A 92 10.22 41.07 17.98
C VAL A 92 11.47 40.66 17.18
N LYS A 93 11.32 39.89 16.08
CA LYS A 93 12.46 39.42 15.28
C LYS A 93 12.86 40.41 14.17
N LEU A 94 11.90 41.21 13.68
CA LEU A 94 12.16 42.26 12.69
C LEU A 94 12.76 43.54 13.31
N LYS A 95 12.90 43.59 14.65
CA LYS A 95 13.48 44.71 15.42
C LYS A 95 12.97 46.08 14.92
N VAL A 96 11.70 46.13 14.52
CA VAL A 96 11.04 47.37 14.14
C VAL A 96 10.90 48.17 15.43
N ARG A 97 11.52 49.36 15.47
CA ARG A 97 11.32 50.28 16.59
C ARG A 97 9.84 50.67 16.61
N MET A 98 9.22 50.48 17.76
CA MET A 98 7.91 51.06 18.03
C MET A 98 8.18 52.53 18.33
N ASP A 99 8.13 53.36 17.30
CA ASP A 99 8.11 54.79 17.46
C ASP A 99 6.62 55.17 17.57
N ASP A 100 6.22 55.65 18.76
CA ASP A 100 4.90 56.22 19.06
C ASP A 100 4.68 57.53 18.30
#